data_AF-A0A525C6W8-F1
#
_entry.id   AF-A0A525C6W8-F1
#
_cell.length_a   1.000
_cell.length_b   1.000
_cell.length_c   1.000
_cell.angle_alpha   90.00
_cell.angle_beta   90.00
_cell.angle_gamma   90.00
#
_symmetry.space_group_name_H-M   'P 1'
#
loop_
_entity.id
_entity.type
_entity.pdbx_description
1 polymer ?
#
loop_
_entity_poly.entity_id
_entity_poly.type
_entity_poly.pdbx_seq_one_letter_code
_entity_poly.pdbx_strand_id
1 'polypeptide(L)'
;MSSRCHRVCQRRGVLIVAAAGNDGVDIDASGFWFTSNEAYPANYENENILAVAASGHKDELTDFSNYGVTSVDVAAPGEYILSTIPDN
;
A
#
# COMPACT_ATOMS: atom_id res chain seq x y z
N MET A 1 1.60 9.59 -12.42
CA MET A 1 2.81 8.97 -13.01
C MET A 1 2.39 7.90 -14.02
N SER A 2 3.11 7.79 -15.13
CA SER A 2 2.72 7.04 -16.34
C SER A 2 2.50 5.54 -16.09
N SER A 3 1.30 5.02 -16.41
CA SER A 3 0.93 3.59 -16.41
C SER A 3 1.82 2.70 -17.31
N ARG A 4 2.79 3.29 -18.00
CA ARG A 4 3.76 2.58 -18.83
C ARG A 4 4.84 1.88 -17.99
N CYS A 5 5.19 2.41 -16.81
CA CYS A 5 6.28 1.86 -15.98
C CYS A 5 5.89 0.52 -15.34
N HIS A 6 4.75 0.44 -14.64
CA HIS A 6 4.31 -0.82 -14.00
C HIS A 6 4.15 -1.97 -15.02
N ARG A 7 3.68 -1.66 -16.24
CA ARG A 7 3.49 -2.67 -17.30
C ARG A 7 4.81 -3.18 -17.87
N VAL A 8 5.85 -2.34 -17.87
CA VAL A 8 7.21 -2.77 -18.25
C VAL A 8 7.78 -3.68 -17.17
N CYS A 9 7.61 -3.32 -15.89
CA CYS A 9 8.01 -4.16 -14.76
C CYS A 9 7.32 -5.52 -14.78
N GLN A 10 6.00 -5.54 -15.01
CA GLN A 10 5.22 -6.79 -15.12
C GLN A 10 5.76 -7.71 -16.21
N ARG A 11 5.97 -7.19 -17.43
CA ARG A 11 6.54 -7.98 -18.54
C ARG A 11 7.97 -8.45 -18.29
N ARG A 12 8.69 -7.79 -17.38
CA ARG A 12 10.07 -8.16 -17.01
C ARG A 12 10.13 -9.04 -15.75
N GLY A 13 8.99 -9.46 -15.19
CA GLY A 13 8.93 -10.28 -13.99
C GLY A 13 9.36 -9.54 -12.72
N VAL A 14 9.22 -8.21 -12.69
CA VAL A 14 9.58 -7.38 -11.53
C VAL A 14 8.34 -7.20 -10.65
N LEU A 15 8.45 -7.65 -9.40
CA LEU A 15 7.50 -7.35 -8.33
C LEU A 15 7.69 -5.90 -7.87
N ILE A 16 6.58 -5.17 -7.74
CA ILE A 16 6.53 -3.83 -7.17
C ILE A 16 5.82 -3.94 -5.84
N VAL A 17 6.48 -3.56 -4.75
CA VAL A 17 5.86 -3.49 -3.42
C VAL A 17 5.47 -2.05 -3.15
N ALA A 18 4.20 -1.82 -2.81
CA ALA A 18 3.62 -0.50 -2.56
C ALA A 18 3.02 -0.43 -1.16
N ALA A 19 3.22 0.68 -0.45
CA ALA A 19 2.55 0.92 0.82
C ALA A 19 1.08 1.28 0.58
N ALA A 20 0.17 0.73 1.37
CA ALA A 20 -1.27 1.04 1.31
C ALA A 20 -1.57 2.52 1.62
N GLY A 21 -0.71 3.18 2.39
CA GLY A 21 -0.85 4.57 2.84
C GLY A 21 -1.16 4.68 4.32
N ASN A 22 -1.13 5.91 4.84
CA ASN A 22 -1.08 6.20 6.28
C ASN A 22 -2.20 7.15 6.75
N ASP A 23 -3.39 7.08 6.15
CA ASP A 23 -4.52 7.97 6.44
C ASP A 23 -5.61 7.30 7.29
N GLY A 24 -5.49 6.01 7.60
CA GLY A 24 -6.47 5.23 8.38
C GLY A 24 -7.80 5.02 7.66
N VAL A 25 -7.79 5.02 6.32
CA VAL A 25 -9.02 4.94 5.50
C VAL A 25 -9.13 3.63 4.71
N ASP A 26 -10.36 3.27 4.41
CA ASP A 26 -10.69 2.24 3.43
C ASP A 26 -10.44 2.79 2.00
N ILE A 27 -9.46 2.21 1.30
CA ILE A 27 -9.06 2.58 -0.06
C ILE A 27 -9.86 1.83 -1.14
N ASP A 28 -10.70 0.87 -0.77
CA ASP A 28 -11.71 0.30 -1.66
C ASP A 28 -13.00 1.14 -1.66
N ALA A 29 -13.19 1.95 -0.61
CA ALA A 29 -14.36 2.80 -0.52
C ALA A 29 -14.34 3.81 -1.66
N SER A 30 -15.31 3.70 -2.56
CA SER A 30 -15.61 4.76 -3.51
C SER A 30 -16.04 5.97 -2.70
N GLY A 31 -15.13 6.92 -2.48
CA GLY A 31 -15.47 8.18 -1.85
C GLY A 31 -16.49 8.96 -2.70
N PHE A 32 -16.96 10.09 -2.20
CA PHE A 32 -17.91 10.92 -2.94
C PHE A 32 -17.29 11.39 -4.26
N TRP A 33 -18.09 11.81 -5.24
CA TRP A 33 -17.61 12.16 -6.60
C TRP A 33 -16.47 13.21 -6.69
N PHE A 34 -16.13 13.87 -5.58
CA PHE A 34 -15.02 14.82 -5.46
C PHE A 34 -13.89 14.38 -4.51
N THR A 35 -14.01 13.25 -3.82
CA THR A 35 -13.00 12.69 -2.90
C THR A 35 -12.82 11.21 -3.20
N SER A 36 -11.68 10.83 -3.77
CA SER A 36 -11.27 9.42 -3.89
C SER A 36 -10.40 9.03 -2.70
N ASN A 37 -10.67 7.87 -2.08
CA ASN A 37 -9.77 7.28 -1.09
C ASN A 37 -8.69 6.39 -1.72
N GLU A 38 -8.65 6.32 -3.05
CA GLU A 38 -7.68 5.53 -3.81
C GLU A 38 -6.25 5.99 -3.50
N ALA A 39 -5.45 5.09 -2.95
CA ALA A 39 -4.03 5.24 -2.72
C ALA A 39 -3.22 4.66 -3.90
N TYR A 40 -2.73 5.53 -4.78
CA TYR A 40 -1.79 5.10 -5.83
C TYR A 40 -0.34 5.19 -5.34
N PRO A 41 0.50 4.17 -5.56
CA PRO A 41 0.32 3.05 -6.50
C PRO A 41 -0.33 1.76 -5.95
N ALA A 42 -0.77 1.71 -4.69
CA ALA A 42 -1.35 0.50 -4.09
C ALA A 42 -2.66 0.04 -4.77
N ASN A 43 -3.56 0.95 -5.16
CA ASN A 43 -4.80 0.65 -5.87
C ASN A 43 -4.63 0.29 -7.37
N TYR A 44 -3.41 0.06 -7.86
CA TYR A 44 -3.26 -0.45 -9.22
C TYR A 44 -3.60 -1.96 -9.28
N GLU A 45 -4.56 -2.33 -10.13
CA GLU A 45 -4.98 -3.73 -10.36
C GLU A 45 -3.95 -4.61 -11.11
N ASN A 46 -2.70 -4.16 -11.25
CA ASN A 46 -1.68 -4.96 -11.90
C ASN A 46 -1.23 -6.10 -10.99
N GLU A 47 -1.29 -7.34 -11.47
CA GLU A 47 -0.90 -8.56 -10.73
C GLU A 47 0.55 -8.55 -10.17
N ASN A 48 1.42 -7.67 -10.68
CA ASN A 48 2.80 -7.55 -10.19
C ASN A 48 2.98 -6.46 -9.13
N ILE A 49 1.90 -5.88 -8.62
CA ILE A 49 1.91 -4.94 -7.52
C ILE A 49 1.42 -5.68 -6.28
N LEU A 50 2.18 -5.57 -5.20
CA LEU A 50 1.85 -6.08 -3.88
C LEU A 50 1.62 -4.89 -2.95
N ALA A 51 0.39 -4.64 -2.59
CA ALA A 51 -0.01 -3.59 -1.64
C ALA A 51 0.11 -4.10 -0.20
N VAL A 52 0.80 -3.33 0.65
CA VAL A 52 1.14 -3.72 2.02
C VAL A 52 0.56 -2.73 3.03
N ALA A 53 -0.30 -3.23 3.92
CA ALA A 53 -0.79 -2.52 5.10
C ALA A 53 0.17 -2.64 6.29
N ALA A 54 0.07 -1.72 7.25
CA ALA A 54 0.89 -1.71 8.45
C ALA A 54 0.17 -2.38 9.62
N SER A 55 0.77 -3.44 10.17
CA SER A 55 0.37 -4.10 11.41
C SER A 55 1.23 -3.68 12.61
N GLY A 56 0.64 -3.79 13.79
CA GLY A 56 1.28 -3.54 15.07
C GLY A 56 1.86 -4.80 15.71
N HIS A 57 2.41 -4.63 16.91
CA HIS A 57 3.07 -5.70 17.68
C HIS A 57 2.15 -6.84 18.18
N LYS A 58 0.83 -6.69 18.11
CA LYS A 58 -0.18 -7.70 18.48
C LYS A 58 -0.86 -8.27 17.23
N ASP A 59 -0.22 -8.14 16.06
CA ASP A 59 -0.79 -8.51 14.75
C ASP A 59 -2.12 -7.82 14.44
N GLU A 60 -2.37 -6.66 15.05
CA GLU A 60 -3.50 -5.79 14.75
C GLU A 60 -3.17 -4.85 13.58
N LEU A 61 -4.18 -4.41 12.83
CA LEU A 61 -4.01 -3.29 11.90
C LEU A 61 -3.74 -2.00 12.70
N THR A 62 -2.74 -1.22 12.30
CA THR A 62 -2.45 0.07 12.96
C THR A 62 -3.50 1.13 12.60
N ASP A 63 -3.81 2.03 13.53
CA ASP A 63 -4.84 3.07 13.35
C ASP A 63 -4.59 4.00 12.15
N PHE A 64 -3.32 4.17 11.76
CA PHE A 64 -2.94 4.97 10.60
C PHE A 64 -2.94 4.16 9.30
N SER A 65 -2.91 2.83 9.33
CA SER A 65 -2.82 2.05 8.09
C SER A 65 -4.08 2.22 7.26
N ASN A 66 -3.89 2.55 5.99
CA ASN A 66 -4.94 2.34 5.00
C ASN A 66 -5.18 0.83 4.82
N TYR A 67 -6.41 0.49 4.45
CA TYR A 67 -6.85 -0.89 4.27
C TYR A 67 -7.84 -1.01 3.11
N GLY A 68 -7.99 -2.22 2.58
CA GLY A 68 -8.96 -2.54 1.53
C GLY A 68 -9.06 -4.06 1.40
N VAL A 69 -10.28 -4.58 1.30
CA VAL A 69 -10.57 -6.01 1.10
C VAL A 69 -10.04 -6.50 -0.25
N THR A 70 -10.07 -5.65 -1.27
CA THR A 70 -9.67 -5.97 -2.64
C THR A 70 -8.38 -5.30 -3.09
N SER A 71 -8.06 -4.10 -2.56
CA SER A 71 -6.86 -3.35 -2.98
C SER A 71 -5.62 -3.56 -2.13
N VAL A 72 -5.72 -4.20 -0.95
CA VAL A 72 -4.56 -4.52 -0.10
C VAL A 72 -4.37 -6.03 -0.04
N ASP A 73 -3.15 -6.50 -0.35
CA ASP A 73 -2.86 -7.93 -0.44
C ASP A 73 -2.45 -8.53 0.90
N VAL A 74 -1.59 -7.83 1.66
CA VAL A 74 -1.00 -8.34 2.91
C VAL A 74 -0.80 -7.22 3.93
N ALA A 75 -0.73 -7.60 5.20
CA ALA A 75 -0.27 -6.72 6.27
C ALA A 75 1.13 -7.17 6.76
N ALA A 76 1.97 -6.21 7.11
CA ALA A 76 3.30 -6.44 7.66
C ALA A 76 3.61 -5.47 8.81
N PRO A 77 4.52 -5.82 9.74
CA PRO A 77 4.87 -4.94 10.85
C PRO A 77 5.33 -3.55 10.39
N GLY A 78 4.59 -2.52 10.77
CA GLY A 78 4.84 -1.12 10.40
C GLY A 78 4.82 -0.15 11.58
N GLU A 79 4.41 -0.60 12.77
CA GLU A 79 4.47 0.19 14.00
C GLU A 79 5.79 -0.03 14.74
N TYR A 80 6.43 1.04 15.23
CA TYR A 80 7.65 0.99 16.05
C TYR A 80 8.81 0.16 15.46
N ILE A 81 9.03 0.28 14.15
CA ILE A 81 10.11 -0.44 13.45
C ILE A 81 11.44 0.31 13.61
N LEU A 82 12.35 -0.28 14.38
CA LEU A 82 13.73 0.21 14.49
C LEU A 82 14.46 -0.04 13.17
N SER A 83 15.15 0.99 12.66
CA SER A 83 15.94 0.91 11.44
C SER A 83 17.18 1.80 11.52
N THR A 84 18.05 1.71 10.51
CA THR A 84 19.22 2.57 10.35
C THR A 84 18.79 3.98 9.93
N ILE A 85 19.41 4.99 10.53
CA ILE A 85 19.30 6.39 10.13
C ILE A 85 20.70 6.93 9.79
N PRO A 86 20.82 8.00 8.97
CA PRO A 86 22.10 8.66 8.75
C PRO A 86 22.75 9.09 10.07
N ASP A 87 24.08 8.99 10.16
CA ASP A 87 24.90 9.49 11.27
C ASP A 87 24.63 8.87 12.66
N ASN A 88 24.25 7.59 12.70
CA ASN A 88 24.07 6.79 13.93
C ASN A 88 25.11 5.68 14.08
#